data_AF-A0A2E9R3R7-F1
#
_entry.id   AF-A0A2E9R3R7-F1
#
_cell.length_a   1.000
_cell.length_b   1.000
_cell.length_c   1.000
_cell.angle_alpha   90.00
_cell.angle_beta   90.00
_cell.angle_gamma   90.00
#
_symmetry.space_group_name_H-M   'P 1'
#
loop_
_entity.id
_entity.type
_entity.pdbx_description
1 polymer ?
#
loop_
_entity_poly.entity_id
_entity_poly.type
_entity_poly.pdbx_seq_one_letter_code
_entity_poly.pdbx_strand_id
1 'polypeptide(L)'
;MNQPKTMHRHTLFATLAEEGLLSEDEQRKLIENAVEEVDEDQAVASMMDDIKVNETEDAPIYIRFLVGASAWFASFFFLFFFLISGMFKSPSALIMVGGLLLVVAVTVRRGAKGDFVTQLCLVSLLLGQISFVIGVAWFSNTRSFRPMMNIVFVLAFALQIAFIFIYNDRFYRGLGTTAAACLAYAVCMNNNAHLTFLMLPAMFLLLTMVWIPALFPWHELWEASLFGRFVKKNRLPIGFGLSSGFFFIMLFDTFLQHELFSRSFRTRPDILQHLYIAPWMMTLILSALWVMLCLHIRKQYKSDATQWSLEEKLIVAGILLFCLASYREPGFVGACFVLTLGFFLKNVRLKFQAMSFLLIFVVNYYYSLKMSLFAKSMTLLLPGLLLIALRIALRQLEKKEEVQHA
;
A
#
# COMPACT_ATOMS: atom_id res chain seq x y z
N MET A 1 -40.55 -7.57 -34.70
CA MET A 1 -40.52 -6.16 -35.13
C MET A 1 -41.92 -5.59 -34.95
N ASN A 2 -42.24 -5.12 -33.74
CA ASN A 2 -43.48 -4.41 -33.45
C ASN A 2 -43.11 -2.94 -33.27
N GLN A 3 -43.38 -2.11 -34.28
CA GLN A 3 -43.27 -0.66 -34.11
C GLN A 3 -44.40 -0.18 -33.17
N PRO A 4 -44.13 0.79 -32.29
CA PRO A 4 -45.10 1.23 -31.30
C PRO A 4 -46.26 1.96 -31.99
N LYS A 5 -47.48 1.46 -31.77
CA LYS A 5 -48.75 2.02 -32.29
C LYS A 5 -49.01 3.48 -31.88
N THR A 6 -48.26 4.02 -30.91
CA THR A 6 -48.43 5.37 -30.37
C THR A 6 -48.01 6.47 -31.35
N MET A 7 -46.99 6.24 -32.18
CA MET A 7 -46.44 7.29 -33.05
C MET A 7 -47.42 7.74 -34.16
N HIS A 8 -48.33 6.86 -34.58
CA HIS A 8 -49.28 7.17 -35.66
C HIS A 8 -50.51 7.97 -35.17
N ARG A 9 -50.83 7.91 -33.88
CA ARG A 9 -51.93 8.72 -33.30
C ARG A 9 -51.55 10.19 -33.25
N HIS A 10 -50.36 10.54 -32.74
CA HIS A 10 -49.97 11.95 -32.59
C HIS A 10 -49.85 12.70 -33.92
N THR A 11 -49.46 12.03 -35.00
CA THR A 11 -49.36 12.66 -36.33
C THR A 11 -50.73 12.92 -36.95
N LEU A 12 -51.71 12.02 -36.75
CA LEU A 12 -53.08 12.20 -37.24
C LEU A 12 -53.84 13.30 -36.48
N PHE A 13 -53.58 13.45 -35.17
CA PHE A 13 -54.20 14.50 -34.36
C PHE A 13 -53.61 15.89 -34.62
N ALA A 14 -52.31 15.99 -34.89
CA ALA A 14 -51.69 17.25 -35.30
C ALA A 14 -52.26 17.77 -36.63
N THR A 15 -52.54 16.87 -37.58
CA THR A 15 -53.17 17.23 -38.86
C THR A 15 -54.64 17.66 -38.69
N LEU A 16 -55.41 16.96 -37.86
CA LEU A 16 -56.81 17.35 -37.57
C LEU A 16 -56.93 18.67 -36.78
N ALA A 17 -55.93 19.01 -35.97
CA ALA A 17 -55.87 20.29 -35.26
C ALA A 17 -55.51 21.46 -36.20
N GLU A 18 -54.61 21.26 -37.17
CA GLU A 18 -54.27 22.27 -38.19
C GLU A 18 -55.45 22.56 -39.13
N GLU A 19 -56.31 21.57 -39.41
CA GLU A 19 -57.51 21.76 -40.24
C GLU A 19 -58.67 22.48 -39.53
N GLY A 20 -58.51 22.88 -38.26
CA GLY A 20 -59.51 23.65 -37.51
C GLY A 20 -60.81 22.88 -37.20
N LEU A 21 -60.77 21.55 -37.28
CA LEU A 21 -61.93 20.67 -37.11
C LEU A 21 -62.24 20.31 -35.66
N LEU A 22 -61.38 20.69 -34.71
CA LEU A 22 -61.54 20.42 -33.29
C LEU A 22 -61.84 21.72 -32.54
N SER A 23 -62.82 21.67 -31.64
CA SER A 23 -63.12 22.80 -30.75
C SER A 23 -61.96 23.05 -29.77
N GLU A 24 -61.76 24.30 -29.34
CA GLU A 24 -60.68 24.65 -28.40
C GLU A 24 -60.73 23.80 -27.10
N ASP A 25 -61.93 23.46 -26.64
CA ASP A 25 -62.12 22.62 -25.45
C ASP A 25 -61.64 21.16 -25.66
N GLU A 26 -61.78 20.62 -26.86
CA GLU A 26 -61.29 19.27 -27.20
C GLU A 26 -59.77 19.25 -27.36
N GLN A 27 -59.20 20.29 -27.97
CA GLN A 27 -57.74 20.44 -28.06
C GLN A 27 -57.12 20.53 -26.66
N ARG A 28 -57.75 21.28 -25.75
CA ARG A 28 -57.26 21.43 -24.38
C ARG A 28 -57.28 20.12 -23.59
N LYS A 29 -58.36 19.34 -23.68
CA LYS A 29 -58.44 18.01 -23.06
C LYS A 29 -57.43 17.01 -23.62
N LEU A 30 -57.17 17.07 -24.93
CA LEU A 30 -56.17 16.20 -25.56
C LEU A 30 -54.75 16.54 -25.14
N ILE A 31 -54.43 17.83 -24.95
CA ILE A 31 -53.14 18.26 -24.43
C ILE A 31 -52.98 17.84 -22.98
N GLU A 32 -54.00 18.02 -22.13
CA GLU A 32 -53.96 17.56 -20.74
C GLU A 32 -53.72 16.04 -20.64
N ASN A 33 -54.43 15.24 -21.42
CA ASN A 33 -54.24 13.78 -21.43
C ASN A 33 -52.86 13.38 -21.97
N ALA A 34 -52.33 14.06 -22.99
CA ALA A 34 -51.01 13.76 -23.54
C ALA A 34 -49.88 14.16 -22.58
N VAL A 35 -50.07 15.22 -21.80
CA VAL A 35 -49.12 15.62 -20.74
C VAL A 35 -49.14 14.62 -19.60
N GLU A 36 -50.32 14.12 -19.21
CA GLU A 36 -50.46 13.11 -18.15
C GLU A 36 -49.85 11.76 -18.57
N GLU A 37 -50.02 11.34 -19.84
CA GLU A 37 -49.43 10.09 -20.38
C GLU A 37 -47.89 10.16 -20.50
N VAL A 38 -47.32 11.34 -20.81
CA VAL A 38 -45.87 11.56 -20.82
C VAL A 38 -45.28 11.58 -19.41
N ASP A 39 -46.01 12.11 -18.42
CA ASP A 39 -45.59 12.14 -17.02
C ASP A 39 -45.63 10.73 -16.41
N GLU A 40 -46.63 9.90 -16.78
CA GLU A 40 -46.67 8.48 -16.40
C GLU A 40 -45.52 7.68 -17.01
N ASP A 41 -45.21 7.86 -18.30
CA ASP A 41 -44.08 7.16 -18.94
C ASP A 41 -42.72 7.60 -18.36
N GLN A 42 -42.55 8.88 -18.01
CA GLN A 42 -41.36 9.36 -17.29
C GLN A 42 -41.31 8.86 -15.84
N ALA A 43 -42.46 8.78 -15.15
CA ALA A 43 -42.55 8.23 -13.81
C ALA A 43 -42.24 6.73 -13.78
N VAL A 44 -42.73 5.97 -14.77
CA VAL A 44 -42.41 4.54 -14.92
C VAL A 44 -40.96 4.34 -15.34
N ALA A 45 -40.40 5.18 -16.23
CA ALA A 45 -38.99 5.12 -16.59
C ALA A 45 -38.06 5.42 -15.41
N SER A 46 -38.38 6.44 -14.60
CA SER A 46 -37.63 6.78 -13.38
C SER A 46 -37.78 5.72 -12.29
N MET A 47 -38.98 5.14 -12.10
CA MET A 47 -39.17 3.98 -11.22
C MET A 47 -38.41 2.75 -11.71
N MET A 48 -38.36 2.49 -13.02
CA MET A 48 -37.60 1.37 -13.57
C MET A 48 -36.08 1.59 -13.45
N ASP A 49 -35.61 2.84 -13.54
CA ASP A 49 -34.21 3.18 -13.24
C ASP A 49 -33.92 3.04 -11.75
N ASP A 50 -34.80 3.48 -10.85
CA ASP A 50 -34.64 3.31 -9.39
C ASP A 50 -34.67 1.81 -8.98
N ILE A 51 -35.50 1.00 -9.63
CA ILE A 51 -35.53 -0.46 -9.43
C ILE A 51 -34.24 -1.12 -9.95
N LYS A 52 -33.72 -0.68 -11.12
CA LYS A 52 -32.45 -1.19 -11.65
C LYS A 52 -31.23 -0.73 -10.86
N VAL A 53 -31.27 0.47 -10.28
CA VAL A 53 -30.21 1.00 -9.43
C VAL A 53 -30.13 0.20 -8.12
N ASN A 54 -31.26 -0.26 -7.57
CA ASN A 54 -31.29 -1.06 -6.34
C ASN A 54 -30.87 -2.54 -6.49
N GLU A 55 -30.93 -3.15 -7.67
CA GLU A 55 -30.35 -4.50 -7.87
C GLU A 55 -28.82 -4.50 -7.91
N THR A 56 -28.19 -3.32 -7.92
CA THR A 56 -26.75 -3.14 -7.81
C THR A 56 -26.30 -2.55 -6.48
N GLU A 57 -27.12 -2.64 -5.42
CA GLU A 57 -26.64 -2.34 -4.06
C GLU A 57 -25.52 -3.32 -3.69
N ASP A 58 -24.28 -2.85 -3.87
CA ASP A 58 -23.05 -3.47 -3.39
C ASP A 58 -23.29 -3.96 -1.95
N ALA A 59 -23.14 -5.27 -1.74
CA ALA A 59 -23.38 -5.89 -0.44
C ALA A 59 -22.75 -5.05 0.70
N PRO A 60 -23.47 -4.82 1.82
CA PRO A 60 -22.95 -4.02 2.92
C PRO A 60 -21.54 -4.42 3.33
N ILE A 61 -20.71 -3.45 3.70
CA ILE A 61 -19.27 -3.64 3.98
C ILE A 61 -19.03 -4.77 5.00
N TYR A 62 -19.91 -4.93 5.99
CA TYR A 62 -19.80 -6.00 6.99
C TYR A 62 -20.02 -7.40 6.38
N ILE A 63 -20.91 -7.55 5.38
CA ILE A 63 -21.11 -8.81 4.66
C ILE A 63 -19.85 -9.14 3.87
N ARG A 64 -19.30 -8.16 3.15
CA ARG A 64 -18.05 -8.32 2.39
C ARG A 64 -16.88 -8.73 3.29
N PHE A 65 -16.80 -8.13 4.47
CA PHE A 65 -15.81 -8.49 5.49
C PHE A 65 -16.01 -9.91 6.00
N LEU A 66 -17.25 -10.31 6.31
CA LEU A 66 -17.58 -11.65 6.81
C LEU A 66 -17.28 -12.72 5.75
N VAL A 67 -17.62 -12.45 4.49
CA VAL A 67 -17.31 -13.30 3.33
C VAL A 67 -15.80 -13.44 3.11
N GLY A 68 -15.06 -12.34 3.29
CA GLY A 68 -13.59 -12.40 3.30
C GLY A 68 -13.07 -13.26 4.44
N ALA A 69 -13.51 -12.99 5.68
CA ALA A 69 -13.10 -13.73 6.86
C ALA A 69 -13.40 -15.24 6.75
N SER A 70 -14.55 -15.62 6.19
CA SER A 70 -14.91 -17.03 5.99
C SER A 70 -14.00 -17.72 4.97
N ALA A 71 -13.56 -17.04 3.92
CA ALA A 71 -12.59 -17.59 2.97
C ALA A 71 -11.22 -17.84 3.62
N TRP A 72 -10.75 -16.92 4.47
CA TRP A 72 -9.53 -17.12 5.26
C TRP A 72 -9.70 -18.27 6.26
N PHE A 73 -10.86 -18.37 6.92
CA PHE A 73 -11.16 -19.47 7.83
C PHE A 73 -11.19 -20.82 7.12
N ALA A 74 -11.78 -20.89 5.92
CA ALA A 74 -11.79 -22.08 5.08
C ALA A 74 -10.37 -22.58 4.77
N SER A 75 -9.41 -21.69 4.56
CA SER A 75 -8.02 -22.15 4.32
C SER A 75 -7.34 -22.78 5.52
N PHE A 76 -7.72 -22.42 6.74
CA PHE A 76 -7.22 -23.12 7.91
C PHE A 76 -7.74 -24.56 7.92
N PHE A 77 -8.98 -24.81 7.51
CA PHE A 77 -9.47 -26.18 7.33
C PHE A 77 -8.73 -26.93 6.22
N PHE A 78 -8.39 -26.28 5.11
CA PHE A 78 -7.54 -26.92 4.07
C PHE A 78 -6.13 -27.25 4.58
N LEU A 79 -5.49 -26.33 5.31
CA LEU A 79 -4.20 -26.58 5.95
C LEU A 79 -4.27 -27.72 6.96
N PHE A 80 -5.32 -27.73 7.77
CA PHE A 80 -5.57 -28.78 8.76
C PHE A 80 -5.85 -30.13 8.10
N PHE A 81 -6.59 -30.15 7.00
CA PHE A 81 -6.80 -31.35 6.20
C PHE A 81 -5.47 -31.88 5.63
N PHE A 82 -4.60 -31.01 5.10
CA PHE A 82 -3.26 -31.43 4.64
C PHE A 82 -2.41 -32.00 5.78
N LEU A 83 -2.59 -31.47 6.99
CA LEU A 83 -1.90 -31.95 8.20
C LEU A 83 -2.35 -33.36 8.55
N ILE A 84 -3.66 -33.61 8.62
CA ILE A 84 -4.23 -34.92 8.99
C ILE A 84 -4.02 -35.97 7.90
N SER A 85 -4.17 -35.59 6.63
CA SER A 85 -4.00 -36.52 5.51
C SER A 85 -2.57 -37.04 5.36
N GLY A 86 -1.63 -36.48 6.13
CA GLY A 86 -0.22 -36.84 6.04
C GLY A 86 0.44 -36.33 4.76
N MET A 87 -0.18 -35.41 4.02
CA MET A 87 0.40 -34.83 2.82
C MET A 87 1.74 -34.13 3.10
N PHE A 88 1.91 -33.55 4.30
CA PHE A 88 3.20 -33.01 4.74
C PHE A 88 4.31 -34.08 4.86
N LYS A 89 4.01 -35.38 4.83
CA LYS A 89 5.05 -36.42 4.82
C LYS A 89 5.67 -36.60 3.43
N SER A 90 5.04 -36.09 2.37
CA SER A 90 5.52 -36.22 0.99
C SER A 90 5.81 -34.84 0.38
N PRO A 91 7.09 -34.46 0.23
CA PRO A 91 7.48 -33.19 -0.39
C PRO A 91 6.90 -33.04 -1.80
N SER A 92 6.89 -34.12 -2.58
CA SER A 92 6.32 -34.13 -3.93
C SER A 92 4.83 -33.79 -3.94
N ALA A 93 4.07 -34.31 -2.97
CA ALA A 93 2.64 -33.99 -2.86
C ALA A 93 2.42 -32.49 -2.56
N LEU A 94 3.22 -31.89 -1.67
CA LEU A 94 3.14 -30.46 -1.37
C LEU A 94 3.49 -29.58 -2.59
N ILE A 95 4.53 -29.95 -3.35
CA ILE A 95 4.90 -29.25 -4.58
C ILE A 95 3.76 -29.33 -5.60
N MET A 96 3.23 -30.54 -5.84
CA MET A 96 2.17 -30.75 -6.84
C MET A 96 0.88 -30.02 -6.46
N VAL A 97 0.41 -30.18 -5.22
CA VAL A 97 -0.82 -29.51 -4.77
C VAL A 97 -0.62 -28.02 -4.66
N GLY A 98 0.53 -27.56 -4.16
CA GLY A 98 0.87 -26.14 -4.14
C GLY A 98 0.84 -25.54 -5.55
N GLY A 99 1.52 -26.16 -6.50
CA GLY A 99 1.54 -25.74 -7.91
C GLY A 99 0.14 -25.75 -8.55
N LEU A 100 -0.66 -26.79 -8.29
CA LEU A 100 -2.04 -26.86 -8.77
C LEU A 100 -2.89 -25.72 -8.24
N LEU A 101 -2.83 -25.44 -6.92
CA LEU A 101 -3.54 -24.33 -6.30
C LEU A 101 -3.14 -22.98 -6.89
N LEU A 102 -1.85 -22.77 -7.19
CA LEU A 102 -1.37 -21.55 -7.86
C LEU A 102 -2.00 -21.38 -9.24
N VAL A 103 -1.99 -22.43 -10.07
CA VAL A 103 -2.57 -22.39 -11.42
C VAL A 103 -4.07 -22.17 -11.37
N VAL A 104 -4.78 -22.91 -10.52
CA VAL A 104 -6.23 -22.77 -10.34
C VAL A 104 -6.58 -21.37 -9.85
N ALA A 105 -5.85 -20.84 -8.86
CA ALA A 105 -6.11 -19.49 -8.34
C ALA A 105 -5.95 -18.42 -9.43
N VAL A 106 -4.89 -18.47 -10.24
CA VAL A 106 -4.68 -17.50 -11.33
C VAL A 106 -5.75 -17.63 -12.42
N THR A 107 -6.07 -18.86 -12.83
CA THR A 107 -7.01 -19.12 -13.93
C THR A 107 -8.44 -18.72 -13.55
N VAL A 108 -8.91 -19.16 -12.37
CA VAL A 108 -10.24 -18.80 -11.86
C VAL A 108 -10.34 -17.30 -11.63
N ARG A 109 -9.28 -16.65 -11.10
CA ARG A 109 -9.29 -15.20 -10.85
C ARG A 109 -9.54 -14.35 -12.09
N ARG A 110 -9.15 -14.83 -13.28
CA ARG A 110 -9.37 -14.11 -14.56
C ARG A 110 -10.85 -14.00 -14.94
N GLY A 111 -11.68 -14.98 -14.56
CA GLY A 111 -13.12 -14.99 -14.82
C GLY A 111 -13.99 -14.66 -13.60
N ALA A 112 -13.40 -14.65 -12.40
CA ALA A 112 -14.11 -14.45 -11.15
C ALA A 112 -14.76 -13.06 -11.07
N LYS A 113 -16.09 -13.05 -10.88
CA LYS A 113 -16.88 -11.90 -10.44
C LYS A 113 -17.33 -12.16 -9.00
N GLY A 114 -17.40 -11.11 -8.19
CA GLY A 114 -17.80 -11.19 -6.78
C GLY A 114 -16.63 -11.35 -5.80
N ASP A 115 -16.86 -10.89 -4.57
CA ASP A 115 -15.84 -10.84 -3.53
C ASP A 115 -15.46 -12.22 -3.00
N PHE A 116 -16.44 -13.13 -2.83
CA PHE A 116 -16.18 -14.48 -2.29
C PHE A 116 -15.17 -15.24 -3.15
N VAL A 117 -15.40 -15.34 -4.46
CA VAL A 117 -14.51 -16.06 -5.37
C VAL A 117 -13.15 -15.36 -5.43
N THR A 118 -13.11 -14.03 -5.39
CA THR A 118 -11.86 -13.26 -5.34
C THR A 118 -11.03 -13.59 -4.09
N GLN A 119 -11.67 -13.65 -2.92
CA GLN A 119 -11.02 -13.99 -1.66
C GLN A 119 -10.61 -15.47 -1.62
N LEU A 120 -11.44 -16.38 -2.13
CA LEU A 120 -11.09 -17.79 -2.24
C LEU A 120 -9.85 -17.97 -3.13
N CYS A 121 -9.81 -17.34 -4.31
CA CYS A 121 -8.62 -17.38 -5.19
C CYS A 121 -7.39 -16.80 -4.49
N LEU A 122 -7.51 -15.69 -3.76
CA LEU A 122 -6.41 -15.08 -3.03
C LEU A 122 -5.84 -16.04 -1.99
N VAL A 123 -6.72 -16.65 -1.21
CA VAL A 123 -6.29 -17.53 -0.12
C VAL A 123 -5.74 -18.85 -0.68
N SER A 124 -6.34 -19.41 -1.74
CA SER A 124 -5.77 -20.55 -2.47
C SER A 124 -4.39 -20.23 -3.06
N LEU A 125 -4.18 -19.01 -3.57
CA LEU A 125 -2.88 -18.56 -4.05
C LEU A 125 -1.85 -18.54 -2.92
N LEU A 126 -2.16 -17.93 -1.77
CA LEU A 126 -1.26 -17.86 -0.62
C LEU A 126 -0.93 -19.24 -0.07
N LEU A 127 -1.95 -20.10 0.07
CA LEU A 127 -1.78 -21.49 0.50
C LEU A 127 -0.92 -22.28 -0.49
N GLY A 128 -1.15 -22.08 -1.79
CA GLY A 128 -0.36 -22.68 -2.86
C GLY A 128 1.11 -22.26 -2.79
N GLN A 129 1.39 -20.97 -2.54
CA GLN A 129 2.75 -20.45 -2.39
C GLN A 129 3.45 -21.08 -1.18
N ILE A 130 2.80 -21.10 -0.02
CA ILE A 130 3.35 -21.67 1.22
C ILE A 130 3.65 -23.16 1.01
N SER A 131 2.67 -23.92 0.50
CA SER A 131 2.82 -25.37 0.29
C SER A 131 3.91 -25.70 -0.74
N PHE A 132 3.95 -24.96 -1.85
CA PHE A 132 4.97 -25.15 -2.89
C PHE A 132 6.38 -24.86 -2.36
N VAL A 133 6.55 -23.73 -1.66
CA VAL A 133 7.86 -23.33 -1.12
C VAL A 133 8.34 -24.30 -0.03
N ILE A 134 7.46 -24.73 0.88
CA ILE A 134 7.80 -25.75 1.90
C ILE A 134 8.14 -27.09 1.24
N GLY A 135 7.37 -27.51 0.23
CA GLY A 135 7.61 -28.73 -0.52
C GLY A 135 9.00 -28.73 -1.19
N VAL A 136 9.38 -27.64 -1.84
CA VAL A 136 10.73 -27.49 -2.43
C VAL A 136 11.81 -27.47 -1.36
N ALA A 137 11.58 -26.81 -0.23
CA ALA A 137 12.50 -26.80 0.90
C ALA A 137 12.86 -28.23 1.33
N TRP A 138 11.85 -29.06 1.56
CA TRP A 138 12.01 -30.45 1.98
C TRP A 138 12.55 -31.36 0.89
N PHE A 139 12.18 -31.12 -0.37
CA PHE A 139 12.70 -31.90 -1.50
C PHE A 139 14.20 -31.68 -1.73
N SER A 140 14.72 -30.49 -1.43
CA SER A 140 16.13 -30.14 -1.68
C SER A 140 17.14 -31.05 -0.94
N ASN A 141 16.71 -31.81 0.08
CA ASN A 141 17.49 -32.77 0.86
C ASN A 141 18.90 -32.28 1.25
N THR A 142 19.02 -30.97 1.45
CA THR A 142 20.29 -30.35 1.82
C THR A 142 20.51 -30.56 3.32
N ARG A 143 21.59 -31.26 3.68
CA ARG A 143 21.95 -31.51 5.10
C ARG A 143 22.22 -30.22 5.88
N SER A 144 22.58 -29.15 5.17
CA SER A 144 22.93 -27.86 5.75
C SER A 144 21.73 -26.90 5.74
N PHE A 145 21.35 -26.43 6.93
CA PHE A 145 20.20 -25.53 7.12
C PHE A 145 20.30 -24.20 6.34
N ARG A 146 21.49 -23.57 6.30
CA ARG A 146 21.69 -22.25 5.66
C ARG A 146 21.44 -22.23 4.14
N PRO A 147 22.05 -23.11 3.32
CA PRO A 147 21.78 -23.13 1.88
C PRO A 147 20.32 -23.51 1.57
N MET A 148 19.70 -24.39 2.37
CA MET A 148 18.27 -24.70 2.26
C MET A 148 17.42 -23.43 2.38
N MET A 149 17.63 -22.65 3.44
CA MET A 149 16.89 -21.41 3.68
C MET A 149 17.13 -20.35 2.58
N ASN A 150 18.33 -20.29 2.01
CA ASN A 150 18.63 -19.41 0.88
C ASN A 150 17.79 -19.77 -0.35
N ILE A 151 17.78 -21.05 -0.75
CA ILE A 151 17.00 -21.51 -1.90
C ILE A 151 15.51 -21.19 -1.68
N VAL A 152 15.01 -21.44 -0.48
CA VAL A 152 13.63 -21.17 -0.07
C VAL A 152 13.29 -19.68 -0.19
N PHE A 153 14.11 -18.79 0.36
CA PHE A 153 13.85 -17.36 0.32
C PHE A 153 13.97 -16.77 -1.10
N VAL A 154 14.97 -17.21 -1.88
CA VAL A 154 15.13 -16.77 -3.27
C VAL A 154 13.94 -17.24 -4.12
N LEU A 155 13.53 -18.50 -3.97
CA LEU A 155 12.37 -19.04 -4.68
C LEU A 155 11.09 -18.30 -4.28
N ALA A 156 10.86 -18.11 -2.98
CA ALA A 156 9.70 -17.37 -2.49
C ALA A 156 9.69 -15.93 -3.01
N PHE A 157 10.85 -15.25 -3.00
CA PHE A 157 10.99 -13.90 -3.54
C PHE A 157 10.66 -13.86 -5.04
N ALA A 158 11.22 -14.78 -5.83
CA ALA A 158 10.96 -14.88 -7.26
C ALA A 158 9.47 -15.13 -7.54
N LEU A 159 8.82 -16.00 -6.76
CA LEU A 159 7.38 -16.22 -6.86
C LEU A 159 6.58 -14.95 -6.54
N GLN A 160 6.90 -14.23 -5.46
CA GLN A 160 6.20 -12.97 -5.15
C GLN A 160 6.34 -11.95 -6.29
N ILE A 161 7.54 -11.78 -6.83
CA ILE A 161 7.77 -10.90 -7.98
C ILE A 161 6.93 -11.35 -9.18
N ALA A 162 6.95 -12.63 -9.54
CA ALA A 162 6.14 -13.15 -10.65
C ALA A 162 4.64 -12.89 -10.46
N PHE A 163 4.10 -13.17 -9.28
CA PHE A 163 2.68 -13.00 -9.01
C PHE A 163 2.24 -11.55 -8.87
N ILE A 164 3.12 -10.61 -8.49
CA ILE A 164 2.80 -9.17 -8.55
C ILE A 164 2.39 -8.78 -9.99
N PHE A 165 3.07 -9.32 -11.00
CA PHE A 165 2.73 -9.08 -12.41
C PHE A 165 1.54 -9.91 -12.89
N ILE A 166 1.52 -11.20 -12.57
CA ILE A 166 0.54 -12.16 -13.11
C ILE A 166 -0.85 -12.00 -12.46
N TYR A 167 -0.91 -11.82 -11.14
CA TYR A 167 -2.15 -11.82 -10.39
C TYR A 167 -2.75 -10.41 -10.35
N ASN A 168 -3.85 -10.20 -11.07
CA ASN A 168 -4.46 -8.89 -11.25
C ASN A 168 -5.39 -8.49 -10.10
N ASP A 169 -4.86 -8.52 -8.87
CA ASP A 169 -5.60 -8.12 -7.68
C ASP A 169 -4.84 -7.05 -6.89
N ARG A 170 -5.53 -5.96 -6.52
CA ARG A 170 -4.91 -4.83 -5.82
C ARG A 170 -4.46 -5.22 -4.41
N PHE A 171 -5.25 -6.02 -3.70
CA PHE A 171 -4.94 -6.43 -2.34
C PHE A 171 -3.71 -7.35 -2.35
N TYR A 172 -3.70 -8.34 -3.24
CA TYR A 172 -2.55 -9.22 -3.40
C TYR A 172 -1.29 -8.44 -3.80
N ARG A 173 -1.36 -7.49 -4.74
CA ARG A 173 -0.16 -6.72 -5.14
C ARG A 173 0.46 -5.97 -3.97
N GLY A 174 -0.34 -5.43 -3.06
CA GLY A 174 0.18 -4.78 -1.85
C GLY A 174 0.86 -5.79 -0.93
N LEU A 175 0.15 -6.87 -0.58
CA LEU A 175 0.65 -7.93 0.29
C LEU A 175 1.90 -8.63 -0.28
N GLY A 176 1.89 -8.96 -1.57
CA GLY A 176 2.99 -9.57 -2.30
C GLY A 176 4.20 -8.64 -2.39
N THR A 177 4.00 -7.33 -2.53
CA THR A 177 5.11 -6.36 -2.50
C THR A 177 5.72 -6.26 -1.10
N THR A 178 4.91 -6.28 -0.04
CA THR A 178 5.39 -6.37 1.35
C THR A 178 6.17 -7.66 1.57
N ALA A 179 5.62 -8.80 1.15
CA ALA A 179 6.29 -10.10 1.28
C ALA A 179 7.59 -10.16 0.49
N ALA A 180 7.61 -9.64 -0.75
CA ALA A 180 8.81 -9.57 -1.58
C ALA A 180 9.90 -8.72 -0.92
N ALA A 181 9.54 -7.58 -0.33
CA ALA A 181 10.49 -6.76 0.42
C ALA A 181 11.10 -7.52 1.61
N CYS A 182 10.26 -8.15 2.44
CA CYS A 182 10.73 -8.92 3.60
C CYS A 182 11.59 -10.13 3.19
N LEU A 183 11.21 -10.82 2.10
CA LEU A 183 11.98 -11.94 1.57
C LEU A 183 13.32 -11.50 0.98
N ALA A 184 13.36 -10.38 0.26
CA ALA A 184 14.62 -9.82 -0.22
C ALA A 184 15.55 -9.43 0.94
N TYR A 185 15.02 -8.83 2.01
CA TYR A 185 15.79 -8.60 3.23
C TYR A 185 16.30 -9.91 3.85
N ALA A 186 15.47 -10.95 3.93
CA ALA A 186 15.87 -12.27 4.44
C ALA A 186 16.96 -12.93 3.58
N VAL A 187 16.89 -12.81 2.25
CA VAL A 187 17.94 -13.27 1.32
C VAL A 187 19.25 -12.51 1.58
N CYS A 188 19.21 -11.18 1.69
CA CYS A 188 20.39 -10.38 2.01
C CYS A 188 21.01 -10.83 3.34
N MET A 189 20.18 -10.96 4.38
CA MET A 189 20.62 -11.36 5.71
C MET A 189 21.27 -12.75 5.74
N ASN A 190 20.72 -13.72 5.02
CA ASN A 190 21.26 -15.08 5.04
C ASN A 190 22.57 -15.21 4.24
N ASN A 191 22.73 -14.44 3.16
CA ASN A 191 23.93 -14.48 2.32
C ASN A 191 25.07 -13.59 2.85
N ASN A 192 24.79 -12.32 3.12
CA ASN A 192 25.80 -11.33 3.50
C ASN A 192 25.17 -10.23 4.36
N ALA A 193 25.56 -10.18 5.64
CA ALA A 193 25.11 -9.12 6.55
C ALA A 193 25.36 -7.70 6.00
N HIS A 194 26.43 -7.51 5.22
CA HIS A 194 26.74 -6.24 4.58
C HIS A 194 25.67 -5.76 3.58
N LEU A 195 25.05 -6.69 2.83
CA LEU A 195 24.00 -6.35 1.87
C LEU A 195 22.70 -5.93 2.56
N THR A 196 22.44 -6.46 3.76
CA THR A 196 21.29 -6.08 4.58
C THR A 196 21.28 -4.57 4.86
N PHE A 197 22.46 -3.96 5.04
CA PHE A 197 22.56 -2.53 5.30
C PHE A 197 22.14 -1.65 4.12
N LEU A 198 22.35 -2.14 2.90
CA LEU A 198 21.96 -1.41 1.69
C LEU A 198 20.47 -1.58 1.37
N MET A 199 19.84 -2.63 1.90
CA MET A 199 18.46 -2.98 1.60
C MET A 199 17.46 -1.92 2.07
N LEU A 200 17.58 -1.43 3.31
CA LEU A 200 16.67 -0.41 3.85
C LEU A 200 16.75 0.93 3.09
N PRO A 201 17.94 1.50 2.83
CA PRO A 201 18.10 2.66 1.93
C PRO A 201 17.55 2.40 0.52
N ALA A 202 17.83 1.23 -0.07
CA ALA A 202 17.31 0.87 -1.39
C ALA A 202 15.78 0.81 -1.42
N MET A 203 15.16 0.23 -0.40
CA MET A 203 13.70 0.20 -0.27
C MET A 203 13.11 1.60 -0.12
N PHE A 204 13.78 2.48 0.62
CA PHE A 204 13.33 3.85 0.78
C PHE A 204 13.47 4.66 -0.51
N LEU A 205 14.54 4.44 -1.28
CA LEU A 205 14.70 4.97 -2.63
C LEU A 205 13.58 4.47 -3.55
N LEU A 206 13.29 3.17 -3.55
CA LEU A 206 12.19 2.59 -4.33
C LEU A 206 10.83 3.18 -3.91
N LEU A 207 10.59 3.34 -2.60
CA LEU A 207 9.38 3.96 -2.08
C LEU A 207 9.24 5.40 -2.58
N THR A 208 10.32 6.18 -2.50
CA THR A 208 10.41 7.55 -2.99
C THR A 208 10.17 7.61 -4.49
N MET A 209 10.76 6.68 -5.25
CA MET A 209 10.63 6.59 -6.71
C MET A 209 9.21 6.23 -7.14
N VAL A 210 8.54 5.31 -6.42
CA VAL A 210 7.14 4.94 -6.69
C VAL A 210 6.20 6.09 -6.36
N TRP A 211 6.43 6.80 -5.26
CA TRP A 211 5.52 7.85 -4.81
C TRP A 211 5.83 9.24 -5.36
N ILE A 212 7.03 9.52 -5.84
CA ILE A 212 7.42 10.81 -6.42
C ILE A 212 8.50 10.56 -7.47
N PRO A 213 8.13 9.99 -8.63
CA PRO A 213 9.11 9.71 -9.69
C PRO A 213 9.86 10.97 -10.13
N ALA A 214 9.20 12.14 -10.12
CA ALA A 214 9.78 13.44 -10.49
C ALA A 214 10.98 13.90 -9.64
N LEU A 215 11.29 13.23 -8.51
CA LEU A 215 12.53 13.47 -7.76
C LEU A 215 13.77 12.98 -8.50
N PHE A 216 13.62 12.05 -9.45
CA PHE A 216 14.73 11.41 -10.14
C PHE A 216 14.89 11.95 -11.58
N PRO A 217 16.12 12.32 -12.00
CA PRO A 217 16.36 12.85 -13.36
C PRO A 217 15.91 11.90 -14.47
N TRP A 218 16.03 10.59 -14.25
CA TRP A 218 15.70 9.53 -15.21
C TRP A 218 14.24 9.07 -15.15
N HIS A 219 13.35 9.84 -14.52
CA HIS A 219 11.96 9.42 -14.34
C HIS A 219 11.20 9.21 -15.66
N GLU A 220 11.49 9.99 -16.70
CA GLU A 220 10.87 9.82 -18.02
C GLU A 220 11.25 8.48 -18.67
N LEU A 221 12.54 8.12 -18.61
CA LEU A 221 13.04 6.83 -19.09
C LEU A 221 12.41 5.66 -18.31
N TRP A 222 12.28 5.82 -16.99
CA TRP A 222 11.61 4.84 -16.15
C TRP A 222 10.14 4.68 -16.53
N GLU A 223 9.38 5.78 -16.64
CA GLU A 223 7.97 5.75 -17.01
C GLU A 223 7.72 5.20 -18.41
N ALA A 224 8.66 5.37 -19.35
CA ALA A 224 8.60 4.77 -20.67
C ALA A 224 8.79 3.24 -20.66
N SER A 225 9.55 2.71 -19.69
CA SER A 225 9.77 1.27 -19.57
C SER A 225 8.48 0.49 -19.28
N LEU A 226 8.42 -0.78 -19.68
CA LEU A 226 7.27 -1.66 -19.38
C LEU A 226 7.02 -1.76 -17.87
N PHE A 227 8.10 -1.83 -17.08
CA PHE A 227 8.01 -1.88 -15.63
C PHE A 227 7.48 -0.57 -15.03
N GLY A 228 7.96 0.58 -15.50
CA GLY A 228 7.46 1.88 -15.02
C GLY A 228 6.00 2.10 -15.35
N ARG A 229 5.53 1.71 -16.54
CA ARG A 229 4.09 1.73 -16.89
C ARG A 229 3.26 0.84 -15.97
N PHE A 230 3.75 -0.36 -15.68
CA PHE A 230 3.12 -1.28 -14.74
C PHE A 230 3.04 -0.69 -13.33
N VAL A 231 4.14 -0.13 -12.82
CA VAL A 231 4.21 0.52 -11.51
C VAL A 231 3.31 1.74 -11.45
N LYS A 232 3.28 2.59 -12.47
CA LYS A 232 2.40 3.76 -12.55
C LYS A 232 0.93 3.36 -12.48
N LYS A 233 0.52 2.32 -13.22
CA LYS A 233 -0.85 1.76 -13.17
C LYS A 233 -1.19 1.17 -11.80
N ASN A 234 -0.21 0.62 -11.09
CA ASN A 234 -0.37 -0.07 -9.81
C ASN A 234 0.27 0.66 -8.63
N ARG A 235 0.39 1.99 -8.72
CA ARG A 235 1.18 2.79 -7.79
C ARG A 235 0.68 2.69 -6.36
N LEU A 236 -0.63 2.69 -6.18
CA LEU A 236 -1.26 2.58 -4.86
C LEU A 236 -0.88 1.27 -4.15
N PRO A 237 -1.23 0.07 -4.66
CA PRO A 237 -0.92 -1.17 -3.94
C PRO A 237 0.59 -1.39 -3.78
N ILE A 238 1.41 -1.09 -4.80
CA ILE A 238 2.87 -1.26 -4.71
C ILE A 238 3.47 -0.29 -3.69
N GLY A 239 3.06 0.98 -3.71
CA GLY A 239 3.53 2.00 -2.78
C GLY A 239 3.18 1.69 -1.32
N PHE A 240 1.97 1.19 -1.06
CA PHE A 240 1.58 0.71 0.26
C PHE A 240 2.30 -0.58 0.67
N GLY A 241 2.52 -1.47 -0.29
CA GLY A 241 3.26 -2.71 -0.06
C GLY A 241 4.71 -2.44 0.33
N LEU A 242 5.37 -1.51 -0.36
CA LEU A 242 6.73 -1.07 -0.07
C LEU A 242 6.83 -0.36 1.30
N SER A 243 5.90 0.55 1.62
CA SER A 243 5.90 1.21 2.94
C SER A 243 5.68 0.21 4.07
N SER A 244 4.76 -0.75 3.88
CA SER A 244 4.50 -1.82 4.86
C SER A 244 5.71 -2.73 5.02
N GLY A 245 6.36 -3.12 3.93
CA GLY A 245 7.58 -3.93 3.96
C GLY A 245 8.72 -3.20 4.67
N PHE A 246 8.90 -1.92 4.37
CA PHE A 246 9.91 -1.07 5.03
C PHE A 246 9.67 -1.00 6.54
N PHE A 247 8.44 -0.73 6.97
CA PHE A 247 8.07 -0.70 8.38
C PHE A 247 8.22 -2.05 9.09
N PHE A 248 7.82 -3.15 8.42
CA PHE A 248 7.98 -4.48 8.97
C PHE A 248 9.45 -4.84 9.17
N ILE A 249 10.29 -4.56 8.18
CA ILE A 249 11.74 -4.77 8.27
C ILE A 249 12.34 -3.91 9.38
N MET A 250 11.97 -2.64 9.50
CA MET A 250 12.45 -1.76 10.58
C MET A 250 12.07 -2.31 11.98
N LEU A 251 10.83 -2.73 12.19
CA LEU A 251 10.41 -3.33 13.47
C LEU A 251 11.16 -4.64 13.75
N PHE A 252 11.31 -5.47 12.73
CA PHE A 252 11.92 -6.78 12.86
C PHE A 252 13.43 -6.71 13.04
N ASP A 253 14.11 -5.78 12.38
CA ASP A 253 15.55 -5.53 12.53
C ASP A 253 15.88 -5.13 13.97
N THR A 254 15.09 -4.24 14.59
CA THR A 254 15.26 -3.90 16.02
C THR A 254 15.13 -5.12 16.93
N PHE A 255 14.17 -6.01 16.64
CA PHE A 255 13.95 -7.23 17.43
C PHE A 255 15.07 -8.27 17.20
N LEU A 256 15.41 -8.56 15.94
CA LEU A 256 16.40 -9.56 15.57
C LEU A 256 17.82 -9.16 15.95
N GLN A 257 18.17 -7.88 15.86
CA GLN A 257 19.48 -7.40 16.30
C GLN A 257 19.69 -7.68 17.78
N HIS A 258 18.66 -7.74 18.61
CA HIS A 258 18.85 -8.10 20.01
C HIS A 258 19.17 -9.60 20.19
N GLU A 259 18.40 -10.48 19.54
CA GLU A 259 18.50 -11.93 19.73
C GLU A 259 19.61 -12.60 18.91
N LEU A 260 19.67 -12.33 17.60
CA LEU A 260 20.60 -13.02 16.69
C LEU A 260 22.02 -12.47 16.77
N PHE A 261 22.19 -11.18 17.05
CA PHE A 261 23.51 -10.57 17.25
C PHE A 261 24.23 -11.18 18.45
N SER A 262 23.51 -11.44 19.55
CA SER A 262 24.09 -12.05 20.75
C SER A 262 24.68 -13.45 20.50
N ARG A 263 24.10 -14.21 19.56
CA ARG A 263 24.49 -15.61 19.28
C ARG A 263 25.52 -15.73 18.15
N SER A 264 25.39 -14.96 17.07
CA SER A 264 26.24 -15.13 15.88
C SER A 264 27.62 -14.46 16.01
N PHE A 265 27.75 -13.41 16.84
CA PHE A 265 28.99 -12.65 16.97
C PHE A 265 29.99 -13.20 17.99
N ARG A 266 29.60 -14.19 18.79
CA ARG A 266 30.55 -14.86 19.69
C ARG A 266 31.62 -15.66 18.94
N THR A 267 31.40 -15.96 17.67
CA THR A 267 32.17 -16.99 16.95
C THR A 267 33.11 -16.49 15.84
N ARG A 268 33.13 -15.19 15.49
CA ARG A 268 34.08 -14.67 14.46
C ARG A 268 34.61 -13.25 14.77
N PRO A 269 35.88 -13.11 15.21
CA PRO A 269 36.49 -11.83 15.62
C PRO A 269 37.17 -11.04 14.47
N ASP A 270 36.83 -11.28 13.20
CA ASP A 270 37.60 -10.68 12.11
C ASP A 270 37.37 -9.16 11.92
N ILE A 271 38.44 -8.48 11.51
CA ILE A 271 38.70 -7.02 11.34
C ILE A 271 37.58 -6.24 10.60
N LEU A 272 36.69 -6.91 9.88
CA LEU A 272 35.48 -6.30 9.29
C LEU A 272 34.39 -5.95 10.32
N GLN A 273 34.58 -6.28 11.61
CA GLN A 273 33.77 -5.78 12.74
C GLN A 273 33.76 -4.25 12.85
N HIS A 274 34.80 -3.55 12.36
CA HIS A 274 34.85 -2.08 12.38
C HIS A 274 34.25 -1.42 11.12
N LEU A 275 34.13 -2.18 10.02
CA LEU A 275 33.40 -1.79 8.81
C LEU A 275 31.92 -2.21 8.87
N TYR A 276 31.42 -2.60 10.05
CA TYR A 276 30.01 -2.47 10.40
C TYR A 276 29.63 -0.99 10.30
N ILE A 277 29.31 -0.58 9.08
CA ILE A 277 28.66 0.66 8.69
C ILE A 277 27.57 0.93 9.72
N ALA A 278 27.87 1.86 10.61
CA ALA A 278 27.05 2.01 11.80
C ALA A 278 25.68 2.59 11.42
N PRO A 279 24.63 2.27 12.20
CA PRO A 279 23.23 2.67 11.94
C PRO A 279 23.02 4.13 11.51
N TRP A 280 23.96 5.02 11.88
CA TRP A 280 24.00 6.40 11.43
C TRP A 280 24.01 6.57 9.90
N MET A 281 24.65 5.69 9.12
CA MET A 281 24.66 5.81 7.65
C MET A 281 23.28 5.65 7.04
N MET A 282 22.47 4.72 7.57
CA MET A 282 21.07 4.61 7.15
C MET A 282 20.31 5.88 7.46
N THR A 283 20.47 6.41 8.68
CA THR A 283 19.81 7.64 9.08
C THR A 283 20.23 8.82 8.21
N LEU A 284 21.51 8.93 7.83
CA LEU A 284 21.97 9.98 6.91
C LEU A 284 21.32 9.87 5.54
N ILE A 285 21.25 8.67 4.95
CA ILE A 285 20.63 8.47 3.63
C ILE A 285 19.12 8.78 3.69
N LEU A 286 18.43 8.29 4.72
CA LEU A 286 17.01 8.57 4.96
C LEU A 286 16.76 10.07 5.16
N SER A 287 17.62 10.73 5.92
CA SER A 287 17.55 12.17 6.19
C SER A 287 17.76 12.98 4.92
N ALA A 288 18.75 12.62 4.09
CA ALA A 288 18.99 13.26 2.81
C ALA A 288 17.77 13.11 1.89
N LEU A 289 17.18 11.93 1.83
CA LEU A 289 15.97 11.67 1.04
C LEU A 289 14.76 12.46 1.57
N TRP A 290 14.63 12.62 2.89
CA TRP A 290 13.56 13.41 3.49
C TRP A 290 13.74 14.92 3.25
N VAL A 291 14.97 15.42 3.32
CA VAL A 291 15.28 16.81 2.95
C VAL A 291 14.99 17.03 1.47
N MET A 292 15.40 16.13 0.58
CA MET A 292 15.06 16.20 -0.85
C MET A 292 13.56 16.22 -1.11
N LEU A 293 12.79 15.40 -0.38
CA LEU A 293 11.32 15.45 -0.42
C LEU A 293 10.80 16.85 -0.05
N CYS A 294 11.28 17.45 1.03
CA CYS A 294 10.82 18.77 1.46
C CYS A 294 11.17 19.87 0.44
N LEU A 295 12.36 19.81 -0.15
CA LEU A 295 12.76 20.72 -1.23
C LEU A 295 11.87 20.56 -2.47
N HIS A 296 11.49 19.32 -2.81
CA HIS A 296 10.57 19.05 -3.91
C HIS A 296 9.16 19.58 -3.64
N ILE A 297 8.63 19.37 -2.43
CA ILE A 297 7.35 19.94 -2.00
C ILE A 297 7.39 21.47 -2.16
N ARG A 298 8.45 22.12 -1.65
CA ARG A 298 8.61 23.58 -1.81
C ARG A 298 8.54 24.01 -3.27
N LYS A 299 9.33 23.37 -4.14
CA LYS A 299 9.39 23.71 -5.57
C LYS A 299 8.01 23.60 -6.25
N GLN A 300 7.18 22.65 -5.82
CA GLN A 300 5.84 22.49 -6.38
C GLN A 300 4.83 23.54 -5.90
N TYR A 301 4.96 24.03 -4.66
CA TYR A 301 4.01 24.99 -4.08
C TYR A 301 4.41 26.47 -4.24
N LYS A 302 5.70 26.78 -4.40
CA LYS A 302 6.17 28.17 -4.60
C LYS A 302 7.01 28.23 -5.88
N SER A 303 6.37 28.69 -6.95
CA SER A 303 6.89 28.62 -8.33
C SER A 303 8.13 29.48 -8.59
N ASP A 304 8.27 30.68 -7.98
CA ASP A 304 9.28 31.64 -8.48
C ASP A 304 10.06 32.43 -7.41
N ALA A 305 9.88 32.13 -6.12
CA ALA A 305 10.62 32.82 -5.05
C ALA A 305 12.05 32.26 -4.92
N THR A 306 13.01 32.92 -5.58
CA THR A 306 14.46 32.61 -5.49
C THR A 306 14.99 32.70 -4.05
N GLN A 307 14.37 33.53 -3.21
CA GLN A 307 14.77 33.71 -1.81
C GLN A 307 14.00 32.76 -0.89
N TRP A 308 14.74 32.07 -0.03
CA TRP A 308 14.17 31.21 1.02
C TRP A 308 13.57 32.09 2.12
N SER A 309 12.29 31.88 2.42
CA SER A 309 11.66 32.51 3.58
C SER A 309 12.32 32.04 4.88
N LEU A 310 12.23 32.84 5.94
CA LEU A 310 12.76 32.46 7.25
C LEU A 310 12.10 31.16 7.76
N GLU A 311 10.80 31.00 7.50
CA GLU A 311 10.03 29.80 7.85
C GLU A 311 10.58 28.54 7.17
N GLU A 312 10.86 28.59 5.88
CA GLU A 312 11.43 27.46 5.12
C GLU A 312 12.80 27.05 5.66
N LYS A 313 13.65 28.03 5.98
CA LYS A 313 14.96 27.77 6.59
C LYS A 313 14.80 27.10 7.96
N LEU A 314 13.85 27.56 8.77
CA LEU A 314 13.57 26.96 10.08
C LEU A 314 13.00 25.55 9.98
N ILE A 315 12.14 25.27 9.00
CA ILE A 315 11.61 23.92 8.76
C ILE A 315 12.74 22.96 8.39
N VAL A 316 13.59 23.33 7.42
CA VAL A 316 14.71 22.48 6.99
C VAL A 316 15.73 22.31 8.13
N ALA A 317 16.05 23.38 8.87
CA ALA A 317 16.91 23.30 10.04
C ALA A 317 16.30 22.40 11.13
N GLY A 318 15.01 22.51 11.38
CA GLY A 318 14.28 21.67 12.34
C GLY A 318 14.28 20.19 11.95
N ILE A 319 14.13 19.88 10.67
CA ILE A 319 14.24 18.51 10.14
C ILE A 319 15.67 17.98 10.32
N LEU A 320 16.69 18.76 9.95
CA LEU A 320 18.08 18.36 10.12
C LEU A 320 18.43 18.12 11.59
N LEU A 321 17.96 18.98 12.49
CA LEU A 321 18.17 18.86 13.93
C LEU A 321 17.41 17.65 14.50
N PHE A 322 16.19 17.37 14.04
CA PHE A 322 15.44 16.17 14.39
C PHE A 322 16.14 14.89 13.91
N CYS A 323 16.66 14.88 12.68
CA CYS A 323 17.43 13.77 12.12
C CYS A 323 18.73 13.55 12.89
N LEU A 324 19.41 14.63 13.29
CA LEU A 324 20.59 14.58 14.15
C LEU A 324 20.25 14.05 15.54
N ALA A 325 19.12 14.45 16.13
CA ALA A 325 18.65 13.91 17.40
C ALA A 325 18.26 12.42 17.29
N SER A 326 17.75 12.02 16.13
CA SER A 326 17.29 10.65 15.84
C SER A 326 18.35 9.79 15.13
N TYR A 327 19.63 10.19 15.15
CA TYR A 327 20.66 9.57 14.31
C TYR A 327 20.85 8.07 14.53
N ARG A 328 20.56 7.57 15.74
CA ARG A 328 20.65 6.15 16.11
C ARG A 328 19.44 5.33 15.66
N GLU A 329 18.32 5.99 15.42
CA GLU A 329 17.01 5.37 15.31
C GLU A 329 16.36 5.71 13.96
N PRO A 330 16.77 5.03 12.87
CA PRO A 330 16.28 5.32 11.52
C PRO A 330 14.76 5.12 11.38
N GLY A 331 14.12 4.37 12.29
CA GLY A 331 12.67 4.20 12.35
C GLY A 331 11.92 5.52 12.52
N PHE A 332 12.39 6.45 13.37
CA PHE A 332 11.74 7.76 13.53
C PHE A 332 11.78 8.58 12.24
N VAL A 333 12.94 8.65 11.61
CA VAL A 333 13.14 9.38 10.34
C VAL A 333 12.28 8.75 9.24
N GLY A 334 12.26 7.43 9.14
CA GLY A 334 11.43 6.70 8.19
C GLY A 334 9.93 6.93 8.38
N ALA A 335 9.44 6.90 9.63
CA ALA A 335 8.04 7.18 9.96
C ALA A 335 7.65 8.61 9.58
N CYS A 336 8.45 9.60 9.99
CA CYS A 336 8.19 11.01 9.71
C CYS A 336 8.23 11.29 8.21
N PHE A 337 9.15 10.68 7.46
CA PHE A 337 9.17 10.77 6.00
C PHE A 337 7.87 10.27 5.37
N VAL A 338 7.43 9.05 5.71
CA VAL A 338 6.19 8.49 5.14
C VAL A 338 4.97 9.29 5.57
N LEU A 339 4.99 9.88 6.77
CA LEU A 339 3.96 10.80 7.24
C LEU A 339 3.94 12.09 6.41
N THR A 340 5.08 12.74 6.19
CA THR A 340 5.22 13.92 5.30
C THR A 340 4.73 13.59 3.90
N LEU A 341 5.12 12.42 3.37
CA LEU A 341 4.66 11.91 2.08
C LEU A 341 3.13 11.72 2.05
N GLY A 342 2.54 11.19 3.12
CA GLY A 342 1.10 11.03 3.27
C GLY A 342 0.34 12.35 3.30
N PHE A 343 0.89 13.39 3.92
CA PHE A 343 0.34 14.76 3.87
C PHE A 343 0.44 15.35 2.46
N PHE A 344 1.62 15.26 1.84
CA PHE A 344 1.87 15.76 0.49
C PHE A 344 0.94 15.15 -0.55
N LEU A 345 0.76 13.82 -0.50
CA LEU A 345 -0.12 13.07 -1.41
C LEU A 345 -1.61 13.13 -1.02
N LYS A 346 -1.96 13.84 0.06
CA LYS A 346 -3.33 13.89 0.63
C LYS A 346 -3.93 12.49 0.89
N ASN A 347 -3.10 11.50 1.22
CA ASN A 347 -3.52 10.11 1.35
C ASN A 347 -3.68 9.71 2.83
N VAL A 348 -4.94 9.59 3.29
CA VAL A 348 -5.27 9.26 4.69
C VAL A 348 -4.71 7.91 5.11
N ARG A 349 -4.72 6.90 4.22
CA ARG A 349 -4.22 5.56 4.56
C ARG A 349 -2.72 5.57 4.82
N LEU A 350 -1.96 6.35 4.05
CA LEU A 350 -0.50 6.46 4.22
C LEU A 350 -0.16 7.18 5.53
N LYS A 351 -0.90 8.24 5.86
CA LYS A 351 -0.78 8.93 7.17
C LYS A 351 -1.08 7.98 8.33
N PHE A 352 -2.18 7.22 8.25
CA PHE A 352 -2.56 6.26 9.28
C PHE A 352 -1.51 5.17 9.46
N GLN A 353 -0.97 4.65 8.35
CA GLN A 353 0.09 3.65 8.37
C GLN A 353 1.37 4.16 9.05
N ALA A 354 1.82 5.38 8.70
CA ALA A 354 2.98 6.00 9.32
C ALA A 354 2.76 6.26 10.82
N MET A 355 1.58 6.74 11.20
CA MET A 355 1.23 7.00 12.60
C MET A 355 1.17 5.71 13.43
N SER A 356 0.58 4.66 12.86
CA SER A 356 0.50 3.33 13.50
C SER A 356 1.89 2.73 13.69
N PHE A 357 2.75 2.81 12.67
CA PHE A 357 4.14 2.37 12.78
C PHE A 357 4.91 3.19 13.81
N LEU A 358 4.78 4.53 13.82
CA LEU A 358 5.44 5.37 14.81
C LEU A 358 5.05 4.99 16.23
N LEU A 359 3.75 4.74 16.48
CA LEU A 359 3.25 4.30 17.79
C LEU A 359 3.86 2.95 18.20
N ILE A 360 3.80 1.95 17.33
CA ILE A 360 4.36 0.61 17.60
C ILE A 360 5.87 0.69 17.80
N PHE A 361 6.56 1.48 16.98
CA PHE A 361 8.00 1.68 17.05
C PHE A 361 8.42 2.34 18.35
N VAL A 362 7.71 3.38 18.81
CA VAL A 362 7.96 4.04 20.11
C VAL A 362 7.80 3.05 21.27
N VAL A 363 6.74 2.24 21.25
CA VAL A 363 6.51 1.21 22.27
C VAL A 363 7.66 0.19 22.26
N ASN A 364 8.01 -0.34 21.09
CA ASN A 364 9.09 -1.31 20.94
C ASN A 364 10.45 -0.72 21.38
N TYR A 365 10.73 0.53 20.99
CA TYR A 365 11.92 1.26 21.36
C TYR A 365 12.02 1.45 22.88
N TYR A 366 10.91 1.84 23.54
CA TYR A 366 10.85 2.02 24.98
C TYR A 366 11.22 0.75 25.76
N TYR A 367 10.72 -0.42 25.30
CA TYR A 367 11.04 -1.71 25.90
C TYR A 367 12.46 -2.19 25.57
N SER A 368 12.99 -1.83 24.39
CA SER A 368 14.33 -2.25 23.95
C SER A 368 15.47 -1.50 24.63
N LEU A 369 15.22 -0.28 25.14
CA LEU A 369 16.24 0.49 25.85
C LEU A 369 16.65 -0.22 27.15
N LYS A 370 17.92 -0.61 27.26
CA LYS A 370 18.54 -1.12 28.52
C LYS A 370 19.01 -0.01 29.47
N MET A 371 18.52 1.21 29.27
CA MET A 371 18.92 2.37 30.07
C MET A 371 18.01 2.57 31.28
N SER A 372 18.45 3.39 32.24
CA SER A 372 17.61 3.82 33.37
C SER A 372 16.35 4.51 32.87
N LEU A 373 15.25 4.44 33.66
CA LEU A 373 13.98 5.08 33.32
C LEU A 373 14.13 6.58 32.99
N PHE A 374 15.04 7.26 33.70
CA PHE A 374 15.36 8.67 33.47
C PHE A 374 15.98 8.92 32.08
N ALA A 375 16.95 8.09 31.67
CA ALA A 375 17.55 8.21 30.34
C ALA A 375 16.53 7.90 29.24
N LYS A 376 15.64 6.92 29.45
CA LYS A 376 14.52 6.63 28.52
C LYS A 376 13.59 7.83 28.36
N SER A 377 13.19 8.45 29.47
CA SER A 377 12.30 9.61 29.42
C SER A 377 12.95 10.80 28.72
N MET A 378 14.23 11.09 28.99
CA MET A 378 14.93 12.20 28.32
C MET A 378 15.09 11.97 26.82
N THR A 379 15.38 10.74 26.41
CA THR A 379 15.56 10.40 24.98
C THR A 379 14.26 10.55 24.19
N LEU A 380 13.10 10.27 24.79
CA LEU A 380 11.79 10.46 24.15
C LEU A 380 11.28 11.91 24.26
N LEU A 381 11.59 12.58 25.37
CA LEU A 381 11.14 13.95 25.64
C LEU A 381 11.87 14.97 24.75
N LEU A 382 13.17 14.77 24.48
CA LEU A 382 13.97 15.71 23.67
C LEU A 382 13.41 15.91 22.24
N PRO A 383 13.17 14.87 21.42
CA PRO A 383 12.56 15.04 20.10
C PRO A 383 11.16 15.65 20.16
N GLY A 384 10.37 15.30 21.18
CA GLY A 384 9.04 15.86 21.39
C GLY A 384 9.07 17.36 21.67
N LEU A 385 9.91 17.80 22.61
CA LEU A 385 10.09 19.21 22.94
C LEU A 385 10.63 20.02 21.75
N LEU A 386 11.56 19.44 21.00
CA LEU A 386 12.13 20.05 19.80
C LEU A 386 11.05 20.33 18.75
N LEU A 387 10.15 19.38 18.49
CA LEU A 387 9.04 19.57 17.56
C LEU A 387 8.04 20.61 18.07
N ILE A 388 7.78 20.66 19.38
CA ILE A 388 6.91 21.68 19.99
C ILE A 388 7.54 23.08 19.88
N ALA A 389 8.83 23.21 20.20
CA ALA A 389 9.57 24.46 20.08
C ALA A 389 9.58 24.97 18.63
N LEU A 390 9.82 24.07 17.67
CA LEU A 390 9.73 24.39 16.24
C LEU A 390 8.32 24.87 15.86
N ARG A 391 7.27 24.19 16.33
CA ARG A 391 5.88 24.59 16.05
C ARG A 391 5.54 25.97 16.65
N ILE A 392 6.00 26.26 17.86
CA ILE A 392 5.79 27.57 18.50
C ILE A 392 6.52 28.65 17.71
N ALA A 393 7.76 28.41 17.29
CA ALA A 393 8.53 29.35 16.50
C ALA A 393 7.84 29.65 15.15
N LEU A 394 7.33 28.64 14.45
CA LEU A 394 6.61 28.83 13.19
C LEU A 394 5.33 29.65 13.38
N ARG A 395 4.53 29.38 14.41
CA ARG A 395 3.31 30.16 14.70
C ARG A 395 3.60 31.63 15.02
N GLN A 396 4.74 31.93 15.64
CA GLN A 396 5.12 33.30 15.94
C GLN A 396 5.54 34.08 14.69
N LEU A 397 6.03 33.40 13.65
CA LEU A 397 6.38 34.03 12.37
C LEU A 397 5.13 34.30 11.53
N GLU A 398 4.23 33.32 11.43
CA GLU A 398 2.94 33.46 10.73
C GLU A 398 2.17 34.69 11.25
N LYS A 399 2.09 34.85 12.58
CA LYS A 399 1.43 36.01 13.20
C LYS A 399 2.12 37.35 12.88
N LYS A 400 3.44 37.37 12.65
CA LYS A 400 4.16 38.61 12.29
C LYS A 400 3.89 39.01 10.84
N GLU A 401 3.76 38.04 9.93
CA GLU A 401 3.43 38.31 8.53
C GLU A 401 2.00 38.86 8.40
N GLU A 402 1.04 38.30 9.13
CA GLU A 402 -0.35 38.82 9.16
C GLU A 402 -0.42 40.30 9.60
N VAL A 403 0.39 40.70 10.58
CA VAL A 403 0.44 42.09 11.07
C VAL A 403 1.13 43.05 10.10
N GLN A 404 2.01 42.55 9.22
CA GLN A 404 2.65 43.38 8.19
C GLN A 404 1.78 43.56 6.95
N HIS A 405 0.80 42.68 6.75
CA HIS A 405 -0.15 42.72 5.63
C HIS A 405 -1.50 43.36 5.97
N ALA A 406 -1.80 43.58 7.26
CA ALA A 406 -2.94 44.35 7.76
C ALA A 406 -2.56 45.81 7.97
#